data_AF-A0A443IUR9-F1
#
_entry.id   AF-A0A443IUR9-F1
#
_cell.length_a   1.000
_cell.length_b   1.000
_cell.length_c   1.000
_cell.angle_alpha   90.00
_cell.angle_beta   90.00
_cell.angle_gamma   90.00
#
_symmetry.space_group_name_H-M   'P 1'
#
loop_
_entity.id
_entity.type
_entity.pdbx_description
1 polymer ?
#
loop_
_entity_poly.entity_id
_entity_poly.type
_entity_poly.pdbx_seq_one_letter_code
_entity_poly.pdbx_strand_id
1 'polypeptide(L)'
;MYKPKDSSQSPRFVGNRTFMRLEQVRTTDDIDFAVLGVPFDTAASNRTGQRFGPQHIRDFSVLLRPYNPDMDIDIFEYCSGVDYGDINVIPGNALRTYESMVEGLTPLLEKNVIPVIMGGDHSITLGNLRAFHKRYGKIALVHFDSHGDT
;
A
#
# COMPACT_ATOMS: atom_id res chain seq x y z
N MET A 1 19.11 -2.87 3.62
CA MET A 1 17.97 -3.65 3.13
C MET A 1 16.96 -3.80 4.26
N TYR A 2 15.79 -3.20 4.08
CA TYR A 2 14.68 -3.26 5.02
C TYR A 2 13.89 -4.56 4.81
N LYS A 3 13.66 -5.28 5.90
CA LYS A 3 12.96 -6.57 5.89
C LYS A 3 12.14 -6.79 7.18
N PRO A 4 11.20 -7.75 7.20
CA PRO A 4 10.36 -8.03 8.35
C PRO A 4 11.17 -8.41 9.58
N LYS A 5 10.64 -8.08 10.76
CA LYS A 5 11.18 -8.58 12.02
C LYS A 5 11.13 -10.10 12.08
N ASP A 6 12.22 -10.69 12.55
CA ASP A 6 12.30 -12.13 12.77
C ASP A 6 11.29 -12.56 13.85
N SER A 7 10.37 -13.43 13.44
CA SER A 7 9.29 -13.93 14.30
C SER A 7 9.74 -15.05 15.24
N SER A 8 10.97 -15.57 15.10
CA SER A 8 11.59 -16.48 16.07
C SER A 8 12.06 -15.74 17.33
N GLN A 9 12.43 -14.46 17.19
CA GLN A 9 12.93 -13.62 18.28
C GLN A 9 11.80 -12.93 19.07
N SER A 10 10.64 -12.75 18.44
CA SER A 10 9.49 -12.11 19.07
C SER A 10 8.18 -12.67 18.53
N PRO A 11 7.21 -13.04 19.40
CA PRO A 11 5.92 -13.56 18.97
C PRO A 11 5.20 -12.61 18.00
N ARG A 12 4.48 -13.16 17.02
CA ARG A 12 3.79 -12.37 15.98
C ARG A 12 2.73 -11.41 16.54
N PHE A 13 2.21 -11.69 17.72
CA PHE A 13 1.19 -10.86 18.36
C PHE A 13 1.76 -9.65 19.13
N VAL A 14 3.09 -9.46 19.22
CA VAL A 14 3.69 -8.30 19.90
C VAL A 14 4.25 -7.24 18.95
N GLY A 15 4.29 -6.00 19.43
CA GLY A 15 4.85 -4.84 18.73
C GLY A 15 3.84 -4.08 17.87
N ASN A 16 4.32 -3.02 17.22
CA ASN A 16 3.50 -2.17 16.36
C ASN A 16 2.97 -2.96 15.16
N ARG A 17 1.73 -2.67 14.76
CA ARG A 17 1.02 -3.33 13.65
C ARG A 17 1.33 -2.62 12.33
N THR A 18 2.48 -2.94 11.77
CA THR A 18 2.89 -2.58 10.40
C THR A 18 2.69 -3.76 9.47
N PHE A 19 2.59 -3.48 8.17
CA PHE A 19 2.46 -4.51 7.14
C PHE A 19 3.64 -5.49 7.22
N MET A 20 3.34 -6.77 7.35
CA MET A 20 4.32 -7.86 7.53
C MET A 20 5.33 -7.65 8.67
N ARG A 21 5.04 -6.76 9.64
CA ARG A 21 6.02 -6.33 10.66
C ARG A 21 7.27 -5.67 10.06
N LEU A 22 7.14 -5.01 8.91
CA LEU A 22 8.18 -4.15 8.32
C LEU A 22 8.45 -2.94 9.22
N GLU A 23 9.62 -2.35 9.05
CA GLU A 23 9.91 -1.07 9.68
C GLU A 23 8.99 0.02 9.10
N GLN A 24 8.45 0.86 9.99
CA GLN A 24 7.65 2.01 9.58
C GLN A 24 8.55 3.22 9.42
N VAL A 25 8.80 3.61 8.17
CA VAL A 25 9.66 4.76 7.87
C VAL A 25 9.25 5.37 6.54
N ARG A 26 9.31 6.71 6.46
CA ARG A 26 9.15 7.44 5.20
C ARG A 26 10.51 7.77 4.61
N THR A 27 10.98 6.88 3.74
CA THR A 27 12.21 7.05 2.97
C THR A 27 11.97 6.65 1.52
N THR A 28 12.73 7.22 0.59
CA THR A 28 12.80 6.73 -0.80
C THR A 28 14.18 6.17 -1.11
N ASP A 29 15.09 6.19 -0.14
CA ASP A 29 16.46 5.72 -0.27
C ASP A 29 16.55 4.26 0.19
N ASP A 30 17.33 3.47 -0.54
CA ASP A 30 17.65 2.06 -0.24
C ASP A 30 16.43 1.11 -0.11
N ILE A 31 15.34 1.41 -0.81
CA ILE A 31 14.13 0.59 -0.91
C ILE A 31 13.71 0.35 -2.36
N ASP A 32 13.18 -0.83 -2.63
CA ASP A 32 12.61 -1.22 -3.92
C ASP A 32 11.09 -1.04 -3.93
N PHE A 33 10.44 -1.23 -2.77
CA PHE A 33 9.00 -1.06 -2.62
C PHE A 33 8.61 -0.38 -1.31
N ALA A 34 7.45 0.28 -1.33
CA ALA A 34 6.85 0.92 -0.17
C ALA A 34 5.38 0.49 -0.06
N VAL A 35 4.99 -0.04 1.10
CA VAL A 35 3.59 -0.40 1.36
C VAL A 35 2.91 0.79 2.02
N LEU A 36 1.77 1.23 1.50
CA LEU A 36 1.02 2.36 2.06
C LEU A 36 -0.47 2.11 2.09
N GLY A 37 -1.16 2.71 3.06
CA GLY A 37 -2.62 2.70 3.13
C GLY A 37 -3.25 3.97 2.56
N VAL A 38 -4.46 3.83 2.02
CA VAL A 38 -5.34 4.95 1.65
C VAL A 38 -6.71 4.71 2.29
N PRO A 39 -6.90 5.10 3.57
CA PRO A 39 -8.09 4.78 4.35
C PRO A 39 -9.30 5.65 3.96
N PHE A 40 -9.88 5.40 2.77
CA PHE A 40 -10.92 6.24 2.16
C PHE A 40 -12.15 5.43 1.73
N ASP A 41 -13.36 5.86 2.09
CA ASP A 41 -14.61 5.23 1.62
C ASP A 41 -15.73 6.24 1.31
N THR A 42 -15.36 7.50 1.01
CA THR A 42 -16.34 8.58 0.77
C THR A 42 -17.11 8.38 -0.53
N ALA A 43 -16.57 7.62 -1.49
CA ALA A 43 -17.23 7.36 -2.76
C ALA A 43 -18.06 6.06 -2.74
N ALA A 44 -18.10 5.36 -1.60
CA ALA A 44 -18.93 4.18 -1.45
C ALA A 44 -20.42 4.51 -1.67
N SER A 45 -21.06 3.79 -2.59
CA SER A 45 -22.46 4.00 -2.98
C SER A 45 -23.47 3.31 -2.04
N ASN A 46 -23.01 2.40 -1.19
CA ASN A 46 -23.86 1.62 -0.28
C ASN A 46 -23.21 1.46 1.09
N ARG A 47 -22.59 0.31 1.38
CA ARG A 47 -21.98 0.02 2.69
C ARG A 47 -20.61 0.67 2.79
N THR A 48 -20.40 1.47 3.83
CA THR A 48 -19.12 2.07 4.20
C THR A 48 -18.36 1.16 5.17
N GLY A 49 -17.11 1.54 5.50
CA GLY A 49 -16.23 0.81 6.42
C GLY A 49 -14.87 0.46 5.82
N GLN A 50 -14.71 0.59 4.50
CA GLN A 50 -13.48 0.33 3.77
C GLN A 50 -12.34 1.25 4.23
N ARG A 51 -12.64 2.41 4.82
CA ARG A 51 -11.62 3.28 5.45
C ARG A 51 -10.81 2.58 6.54
N PHE A 52 -11.34 1.53 7.17
CA PHE A 52 -10.61 0.73 8.17
C PHE A 52 -9.83 -0.43 7.55
N GLY A 53 -9.92 -0.65 6.23
CA GLY A 53 -9.27 -1.72 5.49
C GLY A 53 -7.76 -1.78 5.70
N PRO A 54 -7.00 -0.67 5.51
CA PRO A 54 -5.54 -0.71 5.61
C PRO A 54 -5.04 -1.18 6.98
N GLN A 55 -5.69 -0.74 8.07
CA GLN A 55 -5.34 -1.16 9.42
C GLN A 55 -5.61 -2.65 9.64
N HIS A 56 -6.77 -3.16 9.23
CA HIS A 56 -7.07 -4.58 9.36
C HIS A 56 -6.10 -5.44 8.54
N ILE A 57 -5.72 -5.00 7.32
CA ILE A 57 -4.72 -5.72 6.52
C ILE A 57 -3.39 -5.80 7.30
N ARG A 58 -2.91 -4.68 7.88
CA ARG A 58 -1.70 -4.69 8.72
C ARG A 58 -1.83 -5.65 9.89
N ASP A 59 -2.96 -5.63 10.59
CA ASP A 59 -3.20 -6.49 11.76
C ASP A 59 -3.09 -7.99 11.43
N PHE A 60 -3.63 -8.43 10.29
CA PHE A 60 -3.57 -9.83 9.88
C PHE A 60 -2.29 -10.20 9.12
N SER A 61 -1.62 -9.24 8.50
CA SER A 61 -0.37 -9.47 7.75
C SER A 61 0.77 -10.03 8.61
N VAL A 62 0.69 -9.95 9.94
CA VAL A 62 1.69 -10.51 10.85
C VAL A 62 1.82 -12.03 10.77
N LEU A 63 0.87 -12.71 10.14
CA LEU A 63 0.90 -14.15 9.90
C LEU A 63 1.70 -14.54 8.65
N LEU A 64 1.97 -13.59 7.75
CA LEU A 64 2.69 -13.84 6.52
C LEU A 64 4.14 -14.28 6.80
N ARG A 65 4.69 -15.04 5.86
CA ARG A 65 6.10 -15.44 5.81
C ARG A 65 6.69 -14.91 4.51
N PRO A 66 7.99 -14.57 4.49
CA PRO A 66 8.63 -14.00 3.30
C PRO A 66 8.86 -15.02 2.18
N TYR A 67 8.98 -16.30 2.54
CA TYR A 67 9.21 -17.40 1.60
C TYR A 67 7.90 -17.94 1.01
N ASN A 68 7.84 -18.01 -0.33
CA ASN A 68 6.80 -18.67 -1.10
C ASN A 68 7.29 -20.08 -1.53
N PRO A 69 6.67 -21.16 -1.03
CA PRO A 69 7.11 -22.53 -1.33
C PRO A 69 6.79 -23.01 -2.74
N ASP A 70 5.75 -22.47 -3.38
CA ASP A 70 5.33 -22.91 -4.72
C ASP A 70 6.26 -22.35 -5.80
N MET A 71 6.84 -21.17 -5.55
CA MET A 71 7.78 -20.51 -6.44
C MET A 71 9.25 -20.69 -6.05
N ASP A 72 9.53 -21.20 -4.85
CA ASP A 72 10.88 -21.29 -4.26
C ASP A 72 11.58 -19.92 -4.20
N ILE A 73 10.89 -18.91 -3.65
CA ILE A 73 11.40 -17.52 -3.58
C ILE A 73 11.21 -16.97 -2.17
N ASP A 74 12.28 -16.44 -1.57
CA ASP A 74 12.22 -15.48 -0.47
C ASP A 74 12.36 -14.05 -1.03
N ILE A 75 11.27 -13.27 -0.95
CA ILE A 75 11.23 -11.92 -1.53
C ILE A 75 12.31 -10.98 -0.97
N PHE A 76 12.71 -11.14 0.29
CA PHE A 76 13.68 -10.24 0.93
C PHE A 76 15.14 -10.63 0.66
N GLU A 77 15.39 -11.66 -0.15
CA GLU A 77 16.70 -11.86 -0.77
C GLU A 77 16.91 -10.94 -2.00
N TYR A 78 15.80 -10.46 -2.60
CA TYR A 78 15.81 -9.68 -3.84
C TYR A 78 15.36 -8.24 -3.65
N CYS A 79 14.49 -7.97 -2.67
CA CYS A 79 13.85 -6.68 -2.51
C CYS A 79 13.91 -6.17 -1.07
N SER A 80 14.16 -4.87 -0.94
CA SER A 80 14.11 -4.06 0.27
C SER A 80 12.79 -3.29 0.32
N GLY A 81 12.09 -3.29 1.46
CA GLY A 81 10.86 -2.50 1.54
C GLY A 81 10.41 -2.14 2.95
N VAL A 82 9.52 -1.14 3.02
CA VAL A 82 9.08 -0.50 4.26
C VAL A 82 7.57 -0.37 4.32
N ASP A 83 7.02 -0.25 5.53
CA ASP A 83 5.67 0.29 5.71
C ASP A 83 5.78 1.82 5.73
N TYR A 84 5.23 2.46 4.72
CA TYR A 84 5.30 3.90 4.49
C TYR A 84 4.20 4.68 5.26
N GLY A 85 3.38 3.96 6.02
CA GLY A 85 2.20 4.50 6.70
C GLY A 85 1.05 4.77 5.74
N ASP A 86 0.25 5.79 6.03
CA ASP A 86 -0.95 6.10 5.23
C ASP A 86 -0.82 7.44 4.51
N ILE A 87 -1.46 7.55 3.36
CA ILE A 87 -1.72 8.83 2.70
C ILE A 87 -2.84 9.54 3.46
N ASN A 88 -2.66 10.83 3.71
CA ASN A 88 -3.68 11.65 4.34
C ASN A 88 -4.89 11.77 3.39
N VAL A 89 -6.08 11.52 3.93
CA VAL A 89 -7.35 11.62 3.21
C VAL A 89 -8.17 12.79 3.75
N ILE A 90 -9.05 13.36 2.93
CA ILE A 90 -10.00 14.40 3.33
C ILE A 90 -11.41 13.79 3.28
N PRO A 91 -11.97 13.35 4.42
CA PRO A 91 -13.31 12.77 4.46
C PRO A 91 -14.35 13.73 3.86
N GLY A 92 -15.21 13.24 2.97
CA GLY A 92 -16.21 14.07 2.29
C GLY A 92 -15.69 14.86 1.09
N ASN A 93 -14.38 14.82 0.78
CA ASN A 93 -13.82 15.51 -0.37
C ASN A 93 -12.88 14.59 -1.18
N ALA A 94 -13.47 13.88 -2.15
CA ALA A 94 -12.72 12.96 -3.02
C ALA A 94 -11.66 13.67 -3.86
N LEU A 95 -11.96 14.85 -4.42
CA LEU A 95 -11.04 15.56 -5.30
C LEU A 95 -9.76 15.99 -4.58
N ARG A 96 -9.88 16.58 -3.39
CA ARG A 96 -8.71 16.92 -2.56
C ARG A 96 -7.98 15.68 -2.08
N THR A 97 -8.70 14.60 -1.80
CA THR A 97 -8.08 13.33 -1.42
C THR A 97 -7.24 12.77 -2.57
N TYR A 98 -7.70 12.87 -3.82
CA TYR A 98 -6.91 12.49 -5.00
C TYR A 98 -5.66 13.37 -5.17
N GLU A 99 -5.73 14.66 -4.86
CA GLU A 99 -4.55 15.55 -4.85
C GLU A 99 -3.50 15.05 -3.84
N SER A 100 -3.93 14.74 -2.61
CA SER A 100 -3.04 14.17 -1.58
C SER A 100 -2.44 12.82 -1.98
N MET A 101 -3.16 11.98 -2.75
CA MET A 101 -2.62 10.74 -3.30
C MET A 101 -1.50 11.01 -4.30
N VAL A 102 -1.71 11.95 -5.23
CA VAL A 102 -0.70 12.33 -6.21
C VAL A 102 0.54 12.87 -5.52
N GLU A 103 0.39 13.77 -4.55
CA GLU A 103 1.49 14.31 -3.77
C GLU A 103 2.24 13.23 -2.97
N GLY A 104 1.50 12.34 -2.30
CA GLY A 104 2.09 11.26 -1.50
C GLY A 104 2.85 10.21 -2.31
N LEU A 105 2.39 9.92 -3.53
CA LEU A 105 3.03 8.93 -4.41
C LEU A 105 4.19 9.50 -5.23
N THR A 106 4.19 10.81 -5.52
CA THR A 106 5.17 11.44 -6.41
C THR A 106 6.63 11.12 -6.01
N PRO A 107 7.07 11.27 -4.74
CA PRO A 107 8.45 10.97 -4.35
C PRO A 107 8.87 9.51 -4.58
N LEU A 108 7.95 8.56 -4.36
CA LEU A 108 8.21 7.13 -4.58
C LEU A 108 8.42 6.86 -6.08
N LEU A 109 7.50 7.36 -6.90
CA LEU A 109 7.49 7.15 -8.35
C LEU A 109 8.69 7.84 -9.05
N GLU A 110 9.13 9.00 -8.57
CA GLU A 110 10.33 9.69 -9.08
C GLU A 110 11.61 8.90 -8.80
N LYS A 111 11.65 8.15 -7.70
CA LYS A 111 12.78 7.28 -7.31
C LYS A 111 12.66 5.85 -7.85
N ASN A 112 11.64 5.56 -8.65
CA ASN A 112 11.30 4.23 -9.15
C ASN A 112 11.03 3.19 -8.03
N VAL A 113 10.61 3.65 -6.85
CA VAL A 113 10.12 2.79 -5.77
C VAL A 113 8.70 2.35 -6.12
N ILE A 114 8.42 1.05 -6.00
CA ILE A 114 7.13 0.46 -6.34
C ILE A 114 6.15 0.65 -5.16
N PRO A 115 5.05 1.41 -5.31
CA PRO A 115 4.05 1.52 -4.25
C PRO A 115 3.11 0.30 -4.25
N VAL A 116 2.94 -0.31 -3.07
CA VAL A 116 1.93 -1.34 -2.80
C VAL A 116 0.84 -0.72 -1.95
N ILE A 117 -0.33 -0.48 -2.55
CA ILE A 117 -1.35 0.38 -1.96
C ILE A 117 -2.49 -0.46 -1.39
N MET A 118 -2.71 -0.36 -0.09
CA MET A 118 -3.84 -0.96 0.62
C MET A 118 -4.98 0.04 0.65
N GLY A 119 -6.10 -0.33 0.06
CA GLY A 119 -7.18 0.61 -0.15
C GLY A 119 -8.16 0.77 1.01
N GLY A 120 -8.98 1.79 0.84
CA GLY A 120 -10.40 1.71 1.07
C GLY A 120 -11.16 1.44 -0.24
N ASP A 121 -12.24 2.17 -0.52
CA ASP A 121 -13.11 1.93 -1.69
C ASP A 121 -12.37 2.04 -3.05
N HIS A 122 -12.98 1.52 -4.12
CA HIS A 122 -12.34 1.46 -5.45
C HIS A 122 -12.05 2.85 -6.06
N SER A 123 -12.65 3.93 -5.55
CA SER A 123 -12.44 5.26 -6.12
C SER A 123 -11.01 5.77 -5.94
N ILE A 124 -10.26 5.26 -4.96
CA ILE A 124 -8.84 5.60 -4.75
C ILE A 124 -7.99 5.27 -5.98
N THR A 125 -8.43 4.30 -6.80
CA THR A 125 -7.75 3.90 -8.03
C THR A 125 -7.59 5.09 -8.97
N LEU A 126 -8.59 5.98 -9.08
CA LEU A 126 -8.48 7.18 -9.92
C LEU A 126 -7.37 8.12 -9.44
N GLY A 127 -7.28 8.37 -8.13
CA GLY A 127 -6.22 9.21 -7.55
C GLY A 127 -4.83 8.62 -7.76
N ASN A 128 -4.69 7.30 -7.54
CA ASN A 128 -3.45 6.58 -7.79
C ASN A 128 -3.07 6.64 -9.28
N LEU A 129 -3.98 6.31 -10.19
CA LEU A 129 -3.72 6.34 -11.64
C LEU A 129 -3.32 7.73 -12.14
N ARG A 130 -3.82 8.82 -11.55
CA ARG A 130 -3.35 10.18 -11.87
C ARG A 130 -1.86 10.36 -11.55
N ALA A 131 -1.40 9.82 -10.42
CA ALA A 131 0.02 9.86 -10.04
C ALA A 131 0.88 9.03 -11.00
N PHE A 132 0.47 7.80 -11.31
CA PHE A 132 1.16 6.94 -12.26
C PHE A 132 1.18 7.53 -13.67
N HIS A 133 0.05 8.07 -14.15
CA HIS A 133 -0.02 8.70 -15.46
C HIS A 133 0.89 9.95 -15.56
N LYS A 134 1.00 10.73 -14.48
CA LYS A 134 1.93 11.87 -14.45
C LYS A 134 3.38 11.42 -14.63
N ARG A 135 3.78 10.27 -14.08
CA ARG A 135 5.15 9.72 -14.18
C ARG A 135 5.42 8.98 -15.48
N TYR A 136 4.47 8.16 -15.94
CA TYR A 136 4.68 7.16 -17.00
C TYR A 136 3.84 7.41 -18.26
N GLY A 137 2.91 8.37 -18.25
CA GLY A 137 1.95 8.58 -19.32
C GLY A 137 0.88 7.49 -19.36
N LYS A 138 0.52 7.02 -20.56
CA LYS A 138 -0.48 5.96 -20.72
C LYS A 138 0.03 4.64 -20.15
N ILE A 139 -0.80 3.96 -19.38
CA ILE A 139 -0.49 2.68 -18.74
C ILE A 139 -1.57 1.64 -19.07
N ALA A 140 -1.18 0.36 -19.04
CA ALA A 140 -2.13 -0.74 -19.11
C ALA A 140 -2.67 -1.06 -17.70
N LEU A 141 -3.89 -1.57 -17.63
CA LEU A 141 -4.54 -1.98 -16.38
C LEU A 141 -4.92 -3.46 -16.48
N VAL A 142 -4.50 -4.23 -15.47
CA VAL A 142 -5.05 -5.56 -15.18
C VAL A 142 -5.99 -5.39 -13.99
N HIS A 143 -7.28 -5.60 -14.20
CA HIS A 143 -8.34 -5.25 -13.25
C HIS A 143 -9.11 -6.50 -12.85
N PHE A 144 -9.16 -6.78 -11.55
CA PHE A 144 -9.93 -7.87 -10.97
C PHE A 144 -11.08 -7.28 -10.15
N ASP A 145 -12.30 -7.39 -10.67
CA ASP A 145 -13.51 -6.95 -9.97
C ASP A 145 -14.71 -7.75 -10.48
N SER A 146 -15.77 -7.82 -9.68
CA SER A 146 -17.07 -8.33 -10.12
C SER A 146 -17.88 -7.28 -10.91
N HIS A 147 -17.48 -6.01 -10.88
CA HIS A 147 -18.12 -4.89 -11.55
C HIS A 147 -17.19 -4.24 -12.58
N GLY A 148 -17.75 -3.59 -13.59
CA GLY A 148 -16.95 -2.95 -14.64
C GLY A 148 -16.23 -1.68 -14.19
N ASP A 149 -16.81 -0.91 -13.26
CA ASP A 149 -16.28 0.35 -12.72
C ASP A 149 -15.68 1.30 -13.79
N THR A 150 -16.40 1.50 -14.90
CA THR A 150 -16.00 2.32 -16.06
C THR A 150 -16.72 3.66 -16.15
#